data_AF-A0A7Y2DV27-F1
#
_entry.id   AF-A0A7Y2DV27-F1
#
_cell.length_a   1.000
_cell.length_b   1.000
_cell.length_c   1.000
_cell.angle_alpha   90.00
_cell.angle_beta   90.00
_cell.angle_gamma   90.00
#
_symmetry.space_group_name_H-M   'P 1'
#
loop_
_entity.id
_entity.type
_entity.pdbx_description
1 polymer ?
#
loop_
_entity_poly.entity_id
_entity_poly.type
_entity_poly.pdbx_seq_one_letter_code
_entity_poly.pdbx_strand_id
1 'polypeptide(L)' 'MNLKKPLGMFSEQYKEPLHCESCGGEFICGATIRGCWCMKVKLSDETRADIKSKFERCLCPKCLEQIAVDPR' A
#
# COMPACT_ATOMS: atom_id res chain seq x y z
N MET A 1 15.96 -26.42 -10.19
CA MET A 1 16.92 -25.86 -9.21
C MET A 1 16.11 -25.31 -8.04
N ASN A 2 15.96 -26.12 -6.99
CA ASN A 2 15.11 -25.82 -5.83
C ASN A 2 15.91 -25.02 -4.80
N LEU A 3 15.73 -23.70 -4.75
CA LEU A 3 16.43 -22.84 -3.81
C LEU A 3 15.70 -22.82 -2.46
N LYS A 4 16.12 -23.73 -1.58
CA LYS A 4 15.87 -23.65 -0.15
C LYS A 4 16.53 -22.36 0.37
N LYS A 5 15.76 -21.44 0.95
CA LYS A 5 16.29 -20.29 1.70
C LYS A 5 16.11 -20.55 3.20
N PRO A 6 17.22 -20.65 3.97
CA PRO A 6 17.14 -20.87 5.40
C PRO A 6 16.79 -19.58 6.14
N LEU A 7 16.08 -19.78 7.24
CA LEU A 7 15.78 -18.92 8.39
C LEU A 7 16.55 -17.58 8.53
N GLY A 8 15.76 -16.50 8.60
CA GLY A 8 15.83 -15.49 9.67
C GLY A 8 17.11 -14.67 9.83
N MET A 9 17.27 -13.58 9.03
CA MET A 9 17.99 -12.36 9.47
C MET A 9 17.89 -11.15 8.52
N PHE A 10 17.16 -11.20 7.41
CA PHE A 10 17.02 -10.06 6.47
C PHE A 10 15.57 -9.92 5.97
N SER A 11 14.65 -9.59 6.88
CA SER A 11 13.19 -9.56 6.64
C SER A 11 12.65 -8.31 5.95
N GLU A 12 13.49 -7.29 5.71
CA GLU A 12 13.04 -6.00 5.16
C GLU A 12 12.99 -5.96 3.62
N GLN A 13 13.62 -6.94 2.96
CA GLN A 13 13.88 -6.93 1.51
C GLN A 13 12.97 -7.86 0.69
N TYR A 14 12.08 -8.63 1.33
CA TYR A 14 11.25 -9.66 0.68
C TYR A 14 9.74 -9.39 0.78
N LYS A 15 9.31 -8.13 0.72
CA LYS A 15 7.88 -7.88 0.51
C LYS A 15 7.53 -8.18 -0.93
N GLU A 16 6.60 -9.11 -1.10
CA GLU A 16 5.99 -9.35 -2.40
C GLU A 16 5.29 -8.07 -2.89
N PRO A 17 5.44 -7.71 -4.16
CA PRO A 17 4.71 -6.59 -4.73
C PRO A 17 3.20 -6.88 -4.68
N LEU A 18 2.46 -5.87 -4.27
CA LEU A 18 1.00 -5.85 -4.29
C LEU A 18 0.54 -5.12 -5.54
N HIS A 19 -0.63 -5.48 -6.05
CA HIS A 19 -1.29 -4.73 -7.12
C HIS A 19 -2.28 -3.73 -6.54
N CYS A 20 -2.23 -2.50 -7.06
CA CYS A 20 -3.19 -1.44 -6.74
C CYS A 20 -4.56 -1.79 -7.32
N GLU A 21 -5.61 -1.73 -6.51
CA GLU A 21 -6.97 -1.98 -7.02
C GLU A 21 -7.48 -0.90 -7.97
N SER A 22 -7.05 0.35 -7.78
CA SER A 22 -7.48 1.47 -8.62
C SER A 22 -6.81 1.51 -9.99
N CYS A 23 -5.51 1.20 -10.07
CA CYS A 23 -4.74 1.33 -11.32
C CYS A 23 -4.10 0.03 -11.83
N GLY A 24 -4.17 -1.06 -11.09
CA GLY A 24 -3.52 -2.34 -11.41
C GLY A 24 -2.00 -2.35 -11.25
N GLY A 25 -1.38 -1.21 -10.95
CA GLY A 25 0.08 -1.09 -10.85
C GLY A 25 0.67 -1.82 -9.65
N GLU A 26 1.85 -2.41 -9.83
CA GLU A 26 2.62 -3.03 -8.76
C GLU A 26 3.23 -1.99 -7.82
N PHE A 27 3.15 -2.24 -6.52
CA PHE A 27 3.76 -1.41 -5.49
C PHE A 27 4.14 -2.24 -4.26
N ILE A 28 5.05 -1.71 -3.44
CA ILE A 28 5.45 -2.34 -2.18
C ILE A 28 4.69 -1.72 -1.02
N CYS A 29 4.03 -2.55 -0.21
CA CYS A 29 3.42 -2.07 1.02
C CYS A 29 4.50 -1.61 2.00
N GLY A 30 4.47 -0.33 2.35
CA GLY A 30 5.43 0.27 3.27
C GLY A 30 5.18 -0.05 4.75
N ALA A 31 4.23 -0.91 5.11
CA ALA A 31 3.87 -1.18 6.50
C ALA A 31 5.04 -1.81 7.28
N THR A 32 5.80 -0.98 7.97
CA THR A 32 6.88 -1.37 8.87
C THR A 32 6.46 -1.10 10.31
N ILE A 33 7.31 -1.46 11.27
CA ILE A 33 7.10 -1.07 12.68
C ILE A 33 7.03 0.46 12.87
N ARG A 34 7.59 1.23 11.92
CA ARG A 34 7.53 2.70 11.88
C ARG A 34 6.30 3.25 11.14
N GLY A 35 5.38 2.39 10.72
CA GLY A 35 4.19 2.74 9.94
C GLY A 35 4.35 2.54 8.43
N CYS A 36 3.30 2.85 7.68
CA CYS A 36 3.26 2.80 6.22
C CYS A 36 3.22 4.21 5.63
N TRP A 37 3.73 4.38 4.41
CA TRP A 37 3.56 5.64 3.66
C TRP A 37 2.08 6.00 3.50
N CYS A 38 1.15 5.03 3.41
CA CYS A 38 -0.28 5.30 3.27
C CYS A 38 -0.88 6.01 4.49
N MET A 39 -0.25 5.87 5.67
CA MET A 39 -0.66 6.57 6.89
C MET A 39 -0.11 7.99 6.95
N LYS A 40 0.88 8.33 6.13
CA LYS A 40 1.45 9.68 6.04
C LYS A 40 0.66 10.58 5.09
N VAL A 41 -0.12 9.99 4.17
CA VAL A 41 -0.99 10.74 3.28
C VAL A 41 -2.13 11.33 4.11
N LYS A 42 -2.25 12.66 4.10
CA LYS A 42 -3.36 13.35 4.76
C LYS A 42 -4.61 13.15 3.92
N LEU A 43 -5.54 12.39 4.46
CA LEU A 43 -6.88 12.17 3.90
C LEU A 43 -7.89 12.70 4.91
N SER A 44 -8.93 13.38 4.42
CA SER A 44 -10.10 13.71 5.23
C SER A 44 -10.84 12.44 5.64
N ASP A 45 -11.57 12.46 6.75
CA ASP A 45 -12.33 11.30 7.21
C ASP A 45 -13.37 10.82 6.18
N GLU A 46 -14.03 11.76 5.48
CA GLU A 46 -14.94 11.43 4.36
C GLU A 46 -14.23 10.69 3.23
N THR A 47 -13.09 11.21 2.76
CA THR A 47 -12.28 10.56 1.72
C THR A 47 -11.81 9.17 2.15
N ARG A 48 -11.45 9.01 3.42
CA ARG A 48 -11.02 7.72 3.97
C ARG A 48 -12.18 6.72 4.03
N ALA A 49 -13.37 7.17 4.40
CA ALA A 49 -14.59 6.36 4.38
C ALA A 49 -14.96 5.96 2.95
N ASP A 50 -14.86 6.88 1.99
CA ASP A 50 -15.10 6.63 0.57
C ASP A 50 -14.15 5.58 0.01
N ILE A 51 -12.84 5.72 0.27
CA ILE A 51 -11.82 4.73 -0.13
C ILE A 51 -12.16 3.36 0.47
N LYS A 52 -12.50 3.31 1.75
CA LYS A 52 -12.84 2.06 2.45
C LYS A 52 -14.13 1.42 1.93
N SER A 53 -15.06 2.22 1.39
CA SER A 53 -16.30 1.73 0.80
C SER A 53 -16.15 1.28 -0.65
N LYS A 54 -15.18 1.85 -1.40
CA LYS A 54 -14.98 1.58 -2.84
C LYS A 54 -13.92 0.54 -3.13
N PHE A 55 -12.92 0.41 -2.26
CA PHE A 55 -11.77 -0.47 -2.46
C PHE A 55 -11.62 -1.42 -1.27
N GLU A 56 -11.55 -2.72 -1.56
CA GLU A 56 -11.33 -3.75 -0.53
C GLU A 56 -9.83 -4.07 -0.34
N ARG A 57 -9.02 -3.80 -1.36
CA ARG A 57 -7.58 -4.04 -1.40
C ARG A 57 -6.80 -2.73 -1.31
N CYS A 58 -5.48 -2.88 -1.22
CA CYS A 58 -4.60 -1.74 -1.04
C CYS A 58 -4.46 -0.90 -2.31
N LEU A 59 -4.40 0.42 -2.14
CA LEU A 59 -4.06 1.38 -3.18
C LEU A 59 -2.56 1.71 -3.13
N CYS A 60 -1.99 2.10 -4.26
CA CYS A 60 -0.60 2.57 -4.35
C CYS A 60 -0.50 4.07 -3.95
N PRO A 61 0.72 4.59 -3.69
CA PRO A 61 0.92 5.96 -3.24
C PRO A 61 0.35 6.99 -4.21
N LYS A 62 0.62 6.79 -5.51
CA LYS A 62 0.15 7.70 -6.56
C LYS A 62 -1.37 7.83 -6.57
N CYS A 63 -2.10 6.70 -6.52
CA CYS A 63 -3.56 6.73 -6.49
C CYS A 63 -4.08 7.38 -5.20
N LEU A 64 -3.46 7.07 -4.06
CA LEU A 64 -3.87 7.64 -2.78
C LEU A 64 -3.65 9.16 -2.73
N GLU A 65 -2.52 9.64 -3.26
CA GLU A 65 -2.22 11.07 -3.38
C GLU A 65 -3.14 11.79 -4.37
N GLN A 66 -3.50 11.15 -5.49
CA GLN A 66 -4.50 11.72 -6.41
C GLN A 66 -5.86 11.89 -5.76
N ILE A 67 -6.32 10.89 -5.01
CA ILE A 67 -7.57 10.97 -4.24
C ILE A 67 -7.49 12.03 -3.13
N ALA A 68 -6.31 12.21 -2.53
CA ALA A 68 -6.10 13.23 -1.49
C ALA A 68 -6.18 14.67 -2.04
N VAL A 69 -5.77 14.90 -3.28
CA VAL A 69 -5.77 16.23 -3.93
C VAL A 69 -7.15 16.59 -4.47
N ASP A 70 -7.92 15.60 -4.95
CA ASP A 70 -9.27 15.79 -5.51
C ASP A 70 -10.27 14.83 -4.83
N PRO A 71 -10.77 15.17 -3.62
CA PRO A 71 -11.85 14.43 -3.00
C PRO A 71 -13.14 14.75 -3.78
N ARG A 72 -13.45 13.93 -4.78
CA ARG A 72 -14.68 14.06 -5.58
C ARG A 72 -15.96 13.87 -4.77
#